data_AF-A0A7S2QYA3-F1
#
_entry.id   AF-A0A7S2QYA3-F1
#
_cell.length_a   1.000
_cell.length_b   1.000
_cell.length_c   1.000
_cell.angle_alpha   90.00
_cell.angle_beta   90.00
_cell.angle_gamma   90.00
#
_symmetry.space_group_name_H-M   'P 1'
#
loop_
_entity.id
_entity.type
_entity.pdbx_description
1 polymer ?
#
loop_
_entity_poly.entity_id
_entity_poly.type
_entity_poly.pdbx_seq_one_letter_code
_entity_poly.pdbx_strand_id
1 'polypeptide(L)'
;PNSTLTDARTRQPMNATSAVARAVAIAVTRGDFVITAQELAELQAADGATSLGDVLQTIVECVKAHARPPTSGFNVGAAALGASGAVYLGVNVELNAVPLNHSIHAEQFALVTAMASDERKIVMISTTAAPCGHCRQFMNELRDASELRCVMPSGSWTLAELLPHSFGPLDLLDETSASREGLLLEERSSNVRDGVTVWDMRACISGDGIPEDAVPRRVDEILESNASLRALTEQSHSAFAKAYAPYSKSPAGICARTSCGEEFRGWSLESAA
;
A
#
# COMPACT_ATOMS: atom_id res chain seq x y z
N PRO A 1 35.22 -51.86 -12.72
CA PRO A 1 35.32 -51.20 -11.39
C PRO A 1 34.75 -49.77 -11.48
N ASN A 2 33.45 -49.64 -11.23
CA ASN A 2 32.72 -48.37 -11.22
C ASN A 2 33.10 -47.56 -9.97
N SER A 3 33.57 -46.33 -10.14
CA SER A 3 33.60 -45.31 -9.09
C SER A 3 32.51 -44.28 -9.36
N THR A 4 31.36 -44.45 -8.70
CA THR A 4 30.33 -43.40 -8.59
C THR A 4 30.78 -42.39 -7.54
N LEU A 5 31.36 -41.28 -7.99
CA LEU A 5 31.50 -40.06 -7.19
C LEU A 5 30.14 -39.35 -7.17
N THR A 6 29.56 -39.29 -5.98
CA THR A 6 28.42 -38.47 -5.59
C THR A 6 28.68 -37.01 -5.95
N ASP A 7 27.86 -36.48 -6.87
CA ASP A 7 27.78 -35.06 -7.21
C ASP A 7 27.12 -34.29 -6.04
N ALA A 8 27.94 -33.95 -5.05
CA ALA A 8 27.60 -32.97 -4.03
C ALA A 8 27.56 -31.60 -4.71
N ARG A 9 26.38 -31.22 -5.22
CA ARG A 9 26.11 -29.84 -5.65
C ARG A 9 26.34 -28.91 -4.47
N THR A 10 27.50 -28.29 -4.48
CA THR A 10 27.85 -27.13 -3.66
C THR A 10 26.86 -26.02 -3.94
N ARG A 11 25.85 -25.86 -3.07
CA ARG A 11 25.13 -24.59 -2.94
C ARG A 11 26.16 -23.56 -2.47
N GLN A 12 26.70 -22.77 -3.40
CA GLN A 12 27.46 -21.58 -3.04
C GLN A 12 26.58 -20.70 -2.12
N PRO A 13 27.12 -20.16 -1.01
CA PRO A 13 26.39 -19.23 -0.18
C PRO A 13 25.97 -18.04 -1.06
N MET A 14 24.66 -17.81 -1.13
CA MET A 14 24.11 -16.71 -1.92
C MET A 14 24.51 -15.40 -1.23
N ASN A 15 25.10 -14.48 -1.99
CA ASN A 15 25.31 -13.09 -1.56
C ASN A 15 23.98 -12.53 -1.00
N ALA A 16 24.01 -11.83 0.14
CA ALA A 16 22.81 -11.31 0.81
C ALA A 16 21.96 -10.35 -0.05
N THR A 17 22.58 -9.47 -0.84
CA THR A 17 21.90 -8.65 -1.85
C THR A 17 21.14 -9.51 -2.86
N SER A 18 21.67 -10.68 -3.24
CA SER A 18 20.94 -11.61 -4.13
C SER A 18 19.75 -12.28 -3.44
N ALA A 19 19.79 -12.45 -2.11
CA ALA A 19 18.66 -12.98 -1.35
C ALA A 19 17.55 -11.94 -1.20
N VAL A 20 17.91 -10.71 -0.87
CA VAL A 20 16.96 -9.58 -0.81
C VAL A 20 16.28 -9.35 -2.15
N ALA A 21 17.05 -9.31 -3.25
CA ALA A 21 16.50 -9.13 -4.59
C ALA A 21 15.49 -10.23 -4.96
N ARG A 22 15.76 -11.49 -4.58
CA ARG A 22 14.80 -12.58 -4.78
C ARG A 22 13.54 -12.42 -3.93
N ALA A 23 13.67 -12.05 -2.65
CA ALA A 23 12.51 -11.83 -1.78
C ALA A 23 11.60 -10.72 -2.32
N VAL A 24 12.19 -9.61 -2.77
CA VAL A 24 11.46 -8.51 -3.43
C VAL A 24 10.77 -9.01 -4.70
N ALA A 25 11.49 -9.74 -5.58
CA ALA A 25 10.91 -10.26 -6.81
C ALA A 25 9.73 -11.21 -6.55
N ILE A 26 9.82 -12.05 -5.51
CA ILE A 26 8.72 -12.94 -5.09
C ILE A 26 7.52 -12.13 -4.61
N ALA A 27 7.71 -11.16 -3.71
CA ALA A 27 6.64 -10.31 -3.20
C ALA A 27 5.92 -9.53 -4.32
N VAL A 28 6.67 -9.00 -5.28
CA VAL A 28 6.10 -8.29 -6.44
C VAL A 28 5.38 -9.26 -7.38
N THR A 29 5.94 -10.44 -7.63
CA THR A 29 5.30 -11.44 -8.51
C THR A 29 4.02 -12.01 -7.90
N ARG A 30 3.97 -12.13 -6.57
CA ARG A 30 2.77 -12.51 -5.81
C ARG A 30 1.69 -11.41 -5.85
N GLY A 31 2.07 -10.18 -6.18
CA GLY A 31 1.16 -9.04 -6.31
C GLY A 31 0.75 -8.39 -4.99
N ASP A 32 1.19 -8.92 -3.85
CA ASP A 32 0.85 -8.39 -2.53
C ASP A 32 1.87 -7.38 -2.01
N PHE A 33 3.09 -7.34 -2.57
CA PHE A 33 4.15 -6.43 -2.15
C PHE A 33 4.51 -6.58 -0.67
N VAL A 34 4.41 -7.80 -0.13
CA VAL A 34 4.73 -8.10 1.28
C VAL A 34 5.95 -9.02 1.39
N ILE A 35 6.89 -8.66 2.26
CA ILE A 35 7.88 -9.60 2.79
C ILE A 35 7.43 -9.96 4.21
N THR A 36 7.13 -11.22 4.46
CA THR A 36 6.65 -11.70 5.75
C THR A 36 7.72 -11.56 6.84
N ALA A 37 7.30 -11.56 8.11
CA ALA A 37 8.22 -11.54 9.24
C ALA A 37 9.22 -12.71 9.22
N GLN A 38 8.78 -13.88 8.76
CA GLN A 38 9.65 -15.05 8.60
C GLN A 38 10.71 -14.82 7.50
N GLU A 39 10.29 -14.37 6.32
CA GLU A 39 11.20 -14.07 5.21
C GLU A 39 12.22 -12.99 5.63
N LEU A 40 11.79 -11.94 6.34
CA LEU A 40 12.69 -10.92 6.87
C LEU A 40 13.72 -11.51 7.84
N ALA A 41 13.29 -12.35 8.78
CA ALA A 41 14.19 -12.99 9.74
C ALA A 41 15.24 -13.89 9.04
N GLU A 42 14.83 -14.60 7.99
CA GLU A 42 15.74 -15.40 7.16
C GLU A 42 16.76 -14.53 6.42
N LEU A 43 16.34 -13.37 5.89
CA LEU A 43 17.24 -12.41 5.25
C LEU A 43 18.26 -11.84 6.24
N GLN A 44 17.83 -11.49 7.46
CA GLN A 44 18.73 -11.00 8.51
C GLN A 44 19.74 -12.05 8.96
N ALA A 45 19.33 -13.33 9.04
CA ALA A 45 20.22 -14.43 9.40
C ALA A 45 21.26 -14.73 8.31
N ALA A 46 20.88 -14.59 7.03
CA ALA A 46 21.75 -14.85 5.90
C ALA A 46 22.86 -13.80 5.73
N ASP A 47 22.65 -12.57 6.20
CA ASP A 47 23.55 -11.43 6.00
C ASP A 47 24.55 -11.20 7.16
N GLY A 48 24.61 -12.10 8.14
CA GLY A 48 25.76 -12.21 9.05
C GLY A 48 26.15 -10.93 9.82
N ALA A 49 25.19 -10.28 10.48
CA ALA A 49 25.32 -9.11 11.38
C ALA A 49 25.02 -7.71 10.79
N THR A 50 24.36 -7.63 9.64
CA THR A 50 23.82 -6.38 9.09
C THR A 50 22.64 -5.85 9.93
N SER A 51 22.57 -4.53 10.14
CA SER A 51 21.48 -3.93 10.91
C SER A 51 20.15 -4.05 10.14
N LEU A 52 19.02 -4.06 10.86
CA LEU A 52 17.70 -4.06 10.22
C LEU A 52 17.51 -2.87 9.26
N GLY A 53 18.07 -1.70 9.59
CA GLY A 53 18.03 -0.53 8.73
C GLY A 53 18.74 -0.75 7.39
N ASP A 54 19.89 -1.43 7.40
CA ASP A 54 20.67 -1.73 6.20
C ASP A 54 19.98 -2.79 5.31
N VAL A 55 19.34 -3.79 5.92
CA VAL A 55 18.50 -4.76 5.19
C VAL A 55 17.33 -4.04 4.51
N LEU A 56 16.64 -3.16 5.22
CA LEU A 56 15.56 -2.34 4.65
C LEU A 56 16.05 -1.39 3.57
N GLN A 57 17.26 -0.83 3.69
CA GLN A 57 17.87 -0.01 2.64
C GLN A 57 18.17 -0.84 1.38
N THR A 58 18.65 -2.07 1.53
CA THR A 58 18.86 -2.99 0.40
C THR A 58 17.53 -3.37 -0.26
N ILE A 59 16.47 -3.57 0.53
CA ILE A 59 15.11 -3.85 0.04
C ILE A 59 14.59 -2.68 -0.83
N VAL A 60 14.70 -1.43 -0.36
CA VAL A 60 14.17 -0.28 -1.12
C VAL A 60 14.95 -0.02 -2.41
N GLU A 61 16.25 -0.25 -2.39
CA GLU A 61 17.09 -0.17 -3.60
C GLU A 61 16.71 -1.24 -4.63
N CYS A 62 16.28 -2.42 -4.19
CA CYS A 62 15.78 -3.46 -5.09
C CYS A 62 14.37 -3.12 -5.61
N VAL A 63 13.45 -2.69 -4.74
CA VAL A 63 12.04 -2.50 -5.14
C VAL A 63 11.84 -1.29 -6.06
N LYS A 64 12.70 -0.26 -6.00
CA LYS A 64 12.57 0.95 -6.85
C LYS A 64 12.55 0.64 -8.34
N ALA A 65 13.12 -0.49 -8.78
CA ALA A 65 13.06 -0.95 -10.17
C ALA A 65 11.62 -1.22 -10.67
N HIS A 66 10.66 -1.37 -9.74
CA HIS A 66 9.25 -1.58 -10.03
C HIS A 66 8.43 -0.28 -10.07
N ALA A 67 9.06 0.88 -9.85
CA ALA A 67 8.41 2.18 -10.02
C ALA A 67 7.84 2.37 -11.43
N ARG A 68 6.83 3.24 -11.52
CA ARG A 68 6.21 3.62 -12.79
C ARG A 68 6.14 5.16 -12.91
N PRO A 69 7.27 5.86 -13.15
CA PRO A 69 7.29 7.31 -13.24
C PRO A 69 7.51 7.83 -14.67
N PRO A 70 6.54 7.68 -15.60
CA PRO A 70 6.71 8.16 -16.98
C PRO A 70 6.90 9.68 -17.10
N THR A 71 6.53 10.47 -16.09
CA THR A 71 6.67 11.94 -16.12
C THR A 71 8.05 12.38 -15.64
N SER A 72 8.51 11.88 -14.48
CA SER A 72 9.78 12.31 -13.89
C SER A 72 10.97 11.47 -14.30
N GLY A 73 10.76 10.20 -14.68
CA GLY A 73 11.84 9.22 -14.84
C GLY A 73 12.59 8.89 -13.54
N PHE A 74 12.07 9.30 -12.39
CA PHE A 74 12.74 9.17 -11.10
C PHE A 74 12.14 8.04 -10.27
N ASN A 75 12.88 6.94 -10.12
CA ASN A 75 12.44 5.74 -9.42
C ASN A 75 12.67 5.86 -7.91
N VAL A 76 11.60 5.74 -7.13
CA VAL A 76 11.60 5.76 -5.67
C VAL A 76 11.04 4.44 -5.14
N GLY A 77 11.76 3.84 -4.19
CA GLY A 77 11.31 2.68 -3.43
C GLY A 77 11.07 3.01 -1.97
N ALA A 78 10.12 2.34 -1.34
CA ALA A 78 9.84 2.41 0.08
C ALA A 78 9.59 1.01 0.67
N ALA A 79 9.89 0.86 1.96
CA ALA A 79 9.67 -0.36 2.73
C ALA A 79 9.24 0.01 4.15
N ALA A 80 7.98 -0.23 4.49
CA ALA A 80 7.42 0.02 5.80
C ALA A 80 7.42 -1.26 6.64
N LEU A 81 8.15 -1.26 7.75
CA LEU A 81 8.14 -2.35 8.72
C LEU A 81 6.95 -2.17 9.67
N GLY A 82 6.08 -3.17 9.69
CA GLY A 82 4.95 -3.23 10.62
C GLY A 82 5.33 -3.75 11.99
N ALA A 83 4.45 -3.54 12.97
CA ALA A 83 4.58 -4.12 14.31
C ALA A 83 4.44 -5.66 14.29
N SER A 84 3.84 -6.22 13.25
CA SER A 84 3.83 -7.67 12.99
C SER A 84 5.20 -8.26 12.63
N GLY A 85 6.17 -7.41 12.28
CA GLY A 85 7.47 -7.80 11.75
C GLY A 85 7.49 -8.01 10.23
N ALA A 86 6.36 -7.92 9.54
CA ALA A 86 6.31 -7.92 8.08
C ALA A 86 6.74 -6.56 7.49
N VAL A 87 7.23 -6.58 6.26
CA VAL A 87 7.65 -5.40 5.50
C VAL A 87 6.72 -5.21 4.30
N TYR A 88 6.12 -4.03 4.22
CA TYR A 88 5.22 -3.61 3.16
C TYR A 88 5.96 -2.73 2.18
N LEU A 89 6.06 -3.20 0.94
CA LEU A 89 6.84 -2.56 -0.09
C LEU A 89 6.01 -1.49 -0.80
N GLY A 90 6.68 -0.45 -1.29
CA GLY A 90 6.05 0.58 -2.10
C GLY A 90 6.96 1.19 -3.14
N VAL A 91 6.34 1.71 -4.19
CA VAL A 91 7.01 2.39 -5.30
C VAL A 91 6.19 3.59 -5.74
N ASN A 92 6.83 4.59 -6.35
CA ASN A 92 6.10 5.71 -6.93
C ASN A 92 5.45 5.32 -8.27
N VAL A 93 4.25 5.84 -8.48
CA VAL A 93 3.44 5.64 -9.69
C VAL A 93 2.93 7.00 -10.15
N GLU A 94 3.20 7.34 -11.41
CA GLU A 94 2.74 8.55 -12.07
C GLU A 94 1.84 8.17 -13.24
N LEU A 95 0.81 8.96 -13.47
CA LEU A 95 -0.18 8.73 -14.52
C LEU A 95 -0.01 9.78 -15.62
N ASN A 96 0.00 9.34 -16.87
CA ASN A 96 0.07 10.24 -18.02
C ASN A 96 -1.25 10.99 -18.21
N ALA A 97 -1.16 12.22 -18.70
CA ALA A 97 -2.31 13.04 -19.10
C ALA A 97 -3.36 13.31 -18.01
N VAL A 98 -2.94 13.28 -16.73
CA VAL A 98 -3.73 13.76 -15.59
C VAL A 98 -2.90 14.74 -14.76
N PRO A 99 -3.54 15.61 -13.96
CA PRO A 99 -2.80 16.53 -13.10
C PRO A 99 -1.94 15.79 -12.05
N LEU A 100 -0.85 16.44 -11.61
CA LEU A 100 0.19 15.79 -10.79
C LEU A 100 -0.31 15.25 -9.44
N ASN A 101 -1.40 15.79 -8.90
CA ASN A 101 -2.01 15.33 -7.65
C ASN A 101 -2.63 13.92 -7.74
N HIS A 102 -2.67 13.31 -8.93
CA HIS A 102 -3.02 11.90 -9.11
C HIS A 102 -1.83 10.94 -8.93
N SER A 103 -0.62 11.45 -8.73
CA SER A 103 0.57 10.62 -8.52
C SER A 103 0.54 9.98 -7.14
N ILE A 104 1.01 8.73 -7.04
CA ILE A 104 1.15 8.01 -5.78
C ILE A 104 2.63 7.92 -5.44
N HIS A 105 3.00 8.37 -4.25
CA HIS A 105 4.37 8.30 -3.77
C HIS A 105 4.66 6.93 -3.15
N ALA A 106 5.94 6.54 -3.13
CA ALA A 106 6.34 5.21 -2.64
C ALA A 106 5.92 4.96 -1.18
N GLU A 107 5.99 5.99 -0.34
CA GLU A 107 5.60 5.93 1.08
C GLU A 107 4.09 5.73 1.22
N GLN A 108 3.28 6.44 0.41
CA GLN A 108 1.83 6.26 0.39
C GLN A 108 1.48 4.84 -0.07
N PHE A 109 2.14 4.34 -1.11
CA PHE A 109 1.97 2.97 -1.59
C PHE A 109 2.26 1.95 -0.49
N ALA A 110 3.38 2.10 0.22
CA ALA A 110 3.78 1.18 1.29
C ALA A 110 2.74 1.16 2.44
N LEU A 111 2.21 2.32 2.84
CA LEU A 111 1.16 2.39 3.85
C LEU A 111 -0.17 1.80 3.39
N VAL A 112 -0.56 2.02 2.14
CA VAL A 112 -1.75 1.39 1.54
C VAL A 112 -1.57 -0.13 1.51
N THR A 113 -0.37 -0.63 1.20
CA THR A 113 -0.05 -2.06 1.20
C THR A 113 -0.13 -2.67 2.60
N ALA A 114 0.37 -1.95 3.60
CA ALA A 114 0.24 -2.32 5.02
C ALA A 114 -1.22 -2.43 5.44
N MET A 115 -2.03 -1.43 5.09
CA MET A 115 -3.45 -1.41 5.37
C MET A 115 -4.22 -2.53 4.66
N ALA A 116 -3.86 -2.82 3.41
CA ALA A 116 -4.45 -3.90 2.64
C ALA A 116 -4.20 -5.27 3.28
N SER A 117 -3.06 -5.40 3.97
CA SER A 117 -2.60 -6.57 4.70
C SER A 117 -3.02 -6.59 6.17
N ASP A 118 -3.93 -5.69 6.56
CA ASP A 118 -4.47 -5.55 7.93
C ASP A 118 -3.41 -5.26 9.01
N GLU A 119 -2.29 -4.64 8.61
CA GLU A 119 -1.32 -4.09 9.56
C GLU A 119 -1.89 -2.88 10.29
N ARG A 120 -1.58 -2.79 11.57
CA ARG A 120 -2.17 -1.78 12.47
C ARG A 120 -1.20 -0.71 12.92
N LYS A 121 0.11 -0.98 12.81
CA LYS A 121 1.14 -0.02 13.22
C LYS A 121 2.39 -0.19 12.40
N ILE A 122 2.93 0.92 11.90
CA ILE A 122 4.26 0.97 11.28
C ILE A 122 5.25 1.48 12.32
N VAL A 123 6.36 0.76 12.47
CA VAL A 123 7.43 1.11 13.40
C VAL A 123 8.57 1.85 12.71
N MET A 124 8.79 1.57 11.44
CA MET A 124 9.88 2.14 10.65
C MET A 124 9.51 2.17 9.18
N ILE A 125 9.94 3.20 8.46
CA ILE A 125 9.84 3.26 7.00
C ILE A 125 11.21 3.62 6.42
N SER A 126 11.66 2.81 5.48
CA SER A 126 12.89 3.02 4.71
C SER A 126 12.51 3.56 3.33
N THR A 127 13.29 4.49 2.78
CA THR A 127 13.09 5.04 1.44
C THR A 127 14.42 5.25 0.71
N THR A 128 14.39 5.24 -0.63
CA THR A 128 15.58 5.51 -1.47
C THR A 128 15.96 7.00 -1.53
N ALA A 129 15.00 7.88 -1.24
CA ALA A 129 15.16 9.33 -1.24
C ALA A 129 14.40 9.94 -0.06
N ALA A 130 14.74 11.17 0.31
CA ALA A 130 14.09 11.83 1.43
C ALA A 130 12.59 12.04 1.19
N PRO A 131 11.72 11.70 2.16
CA PRO A 131 10.29 11.89 2.00
C PRO A 131 9.99 13.38 1.83
N CYS A 132 9.17 13.71 0.84
CA CYS A 132 8.74 15.08 0.62
C CYS A 132 7.74 15.52 1.70
N GLY A 133 7.43 16.82 1.76
CA GLY A 133 6.47 17.37 2.74
C GLY A 133 5.10 16.68 2.68
N HIS A 134 4.62 16.34 1.48
CA HIS A 134 3.37 15.61 1.27
C HIS A 134 3.37 14.22 1.95
N CYS A 135 4.44 13.43 1.75
CA CYS A 135 4.56 12.11 2.39
C CYS A 135 4.73 12.23 3.91
N ARG A 136 5.49 13.23 4.39
CA ARG A 136 5.64 13.47 5.83
C ARG A 136 4.28 13.75 6.48
N GLN A 137 3.48 14.60 5.85
CA GLN A 137 2.15 14.94 6.30
C GLN A 137 1.20 13.74 6.26
N PHE A 138 1.25 12.93 5.19
CA PHE A 138 0.44 11.71 5.07
C PHE A 138 0.80 10.66 6.15
N MET A 139 2.09 10.50 6.47
CA MET A 139 2.53 9.64 7.57
C MET A 139 2.09 10.15 8.94
N ASN A 140 1.83 11.46 9.08
CA ASN A 140 1.33 12.07 10.32
C ASN A 140 -0.12 11.67 10.65
N GLU A 141 -0.79 10.93 9.76
CA GLU A 141 -2.11 10.32 10.00
C GLU A 141 -2.04 9.05 10.86
N LEU A 142 -0.84 8.48 11.07
CA LEU A 142 -0.64 7.28 11.89
C LEU A 142 -0.70 7.62 13.38
N ARG A 143 -1.09 6.64 14.21
CA ARG A 143 -0.89 6.75 15.66
C ARG A 143 0.60 6.76 15.99
N ASP A 144 0.99 7.60 16.95
CA ASP A 144 2.37 7.80 17.40
C ASP A 144 3.31 8.19 16.25
N ALA A 145 2.78 8.89 15.23
CA ALA A 145 3.55 9.23 14.03
C ALA A 145 4.85 9.98 14.34
N SER A 146 4.88 10.78 15.41
CA SER A 146 6.10 11.46 15.89
C SER A 146 7.27 10.52 16.17
N GLU A 147 7.00 9.28 16.57
CA GLU A 147 8.00 8.25 16.88
C GLU A 147 8.40 7.40 15.66
N LEU A 148 7.68 7.53 14.54
CA LEU A 148 7.94 6.75 13.33
C LEU A 148 9.39 6.96 12.86
N ARG A 149 10.15 5.86 12.77
CA ARG A 149 11.55 5.90 12.35
C ARG A 149 11.65 5.93 10.82
N CYS A 150 12.14 7.01 10.26
CA CYS A 150 12.45 7.16 8.84
C CYS A 150 13.93 6.85 8.58
N VAL A 151 14.19 5.93 7.65
CA VAL A 151 15.53 5.50 7.23
C VAL A 151 15.75 5.90 5.78
N MET A 152 16.88 6.55 5.51
CA MET A 152 17.33 6.95 4.19
C MET A 152 18.81 6.60 4.01
N PRO A 153 19.35 6.65 2.78
CA PRO A 153 20.79 6.50 2.57
C PRO A 153 21.64 7.52 3.36
N SER A 154 21.07 8.70 3.63
CA SER A 154 21.73 9.77 4.38
C SER A 154 21.71 9.58 5.90
N GLY A 155 20.90 8.65 6.43
CA GLY A 155 20.80 8.42 7.87
C GLY A 155 19.40 8.07 8.38
N SER A 156 19.18 8.39 9.65
CA SER A 156 18.04 7.99 10.46
C SER A 156 17.44 9.17 11.18
N TRP A 157 16.12 9.35 11.08
CA TRP A 157 15.39 10.37 11.82
C TRP A 157 14.04 9.82 12.27
N THR A 158 13.45 10.47 13.27
CA THR A 158 12.03 10.36 13.58
C THR A 158 11.22 11.26 12.64
N LEU A 159 9.92 10.97 12.46
CA LEU A 159 9.06 11.86 11.70
C LEU A 159 8.96 13.24 12.35
N ALA A 160 9.00 13.34 13.69
CA ALA A 160 8.99 14.62 14.40
C ALA A 160 10.19 15.52 14.04
N GLU A 161 11.36 14.94 13.81
CA GLU A 161 12.54 15.67 13.34
C GLU A 161 12.40 16.12 11.88
N LEU A 162 11.71 15.33 11.06
CA LEU A 162 11.46 15.66 9.65
C LEU A 162 10.28 16.61 9.45
N LEU A 163 9.33 16.65 10.37
CA LEU A 163 8.13 17.47 10.33
C LEU A 163 7.91 18.13 11.70
N PRO A 164 8.78 19.08 12.10
CA PRO A 164 8.67 19.76 13.37
C PRO A 164 7.43 20.66 13.41
N HIS A 165 6.81 20.78 14.59
CA HIS A 165 5.57 21.56 14.78
C HIS A 165 4.48 21.18 13.77
N SER A 166 4.31 19.88 13.56
CA SER A 166 3.38 19.34 12.57
C SER A 166 1.94 19.71 12.90
N PHE A 167 1.15 19.87 11.84
CA PHE A 167 -0.30 19.84 11.89
C PHE A 167 -0.76 18.41 11.61
N GLY A 168 -1.79 17.90 12.29
CA GLY A 168 -2.24 16.53 12.13
C GLY A 168 -3.63 16.25 12.69
N PRO A 169 -4.00 14.96 12.79
CA PRO A 169 -5.33 14.54 13.23
C PRO A 169 -5.73 15.13 14.58
N LEU A 170 -4.80 15.23 15.53
CA LEU A 170 -5.07 15.70 16.90
C LEU A 170 -5.32 17.22 17.00
N ASP A 171 -5.09 17.97 15.92
CA ASP A 171 -5.49 19.39 15.84
C ASP A 171 -6.96 19.56 15.42
N LEU A 172 -7.55 18.54 14.78
CA LEU A 172 -8.91 18.56 14.24
C LEU A 172 -9.88 17.63 14.97
N LEU A 173 -9.39 16.49 15.43
CA LEU A 173 -10.16 15.44 16.10
C LEU A 173 -9.88 15.52 17.60
N ASP A 174 -10.91 15.61 18.44
CA ASP A 174 -10.71 15.48 19.88
C ASP A 174 -10.19 14.07 20.24
N GLU A 175 -9.41 13.94 21.31
CA GLU A 175 -8.78 12.68 21.74
C GLU A 175 -9.79 11.53 21.89
N THR A 176 -11.00 11.85 22.34
CA THR A 176 -12.13 10.90 22.42
C THR A 176 -12.59 10.39 21.06
N SER A 177 -12.65 11.27 20.06
CA SER A 177 -13.06 10.96 18.69
C SER A 177 -11.96 10.22 17.94
N ALA A 178 -10.69 10.64 18.09
CA ALA A 178 -9.55 9.93 17.54
C ALA A 178 -9.43 8.51 18.13
N SER A 179 -9.65 8.36 19.44
CA SER A 179 -9.66 7.04 20.09
C SER A 179 -10.83 6.16 19.69
N ARG A 180 -12.01 6.75 19.43
CA ARG A 180 -13.22 5.99 19.06
C ARG A 180 -13.26 5.64 17.58
N GLU A 181 -12.85 6.55 16.71
CA GLU A 181 -12.93 6.37 15.26
C GLU A 181 -11.68 5.70 14.67
N GLY A 182 -10.56 5.68 15.40
CA GLY A 182 -9.28 5.15 14.96
C GLY A 182 -8.55 6.09 13.99
N LEU A 183 -7.23 6.18 14.13
CA LEU A 183 -6.34 6.83 13.18
C LEU A 183 -6.01 5.90 11.99
N LEU A 184 -5.20 6.36 11.04
CA LEU A 184 -4.84 5.55 9.88
C LEU A 184 -4.17 4.23 10.33
N LEU A 185 -4.56 3.12 9.70
CA LEU A 185 -4.23 1.71 10.02
C LEU A 185 -4.94 1.10 11.24
N GLU A 186 -5.54 1.90 12.11
CA GLU A 186 -6.23 1.34 13.28
C GLU A 186 -7.54 0.62 12.89
N GLU A 187 -7.95 -0.32 13.74
CA GLU A 187 -9.24 -0.99 13.56
C GLU A 187 -10.38 0.02 13.77
N ARG A 188 -11.32 0.07 12.82
CA ARG A 188 -12.44 1.00 12.85
C ARG A 188 -13.75 0.24 12.89
N SER A 189 -14.64 0.60 13.81
CA SER A 189 -16.04 0.20 13.70
C SER A 189 -16.64 0.92 12.50
N SER A 190 -16.83 0.22 11.39
CA SER A 190 -17.43 0.79 10.21
C SER A 190 -18.86 1.24 10.57
N ASN A 191 -19.13 2.55 10.53
CA ASN A 191 -20.47 3.11 10.71
C ASN A 191 -21.36 2.84 9.47
N VAL A 192 -21.18 1.69 8.82
CA VAL A 192 -22.02 1.27 7.71
C VAL A 192 -23.39 0.99 8.30
N ARG A 193 -24.26 1.99 8.22
CA ARG A 193 -25.70 1.77 8.31
C ARG A 193 -26.09 0.89 7.13
N ASP A 194 -26.85 -0.16 7.39
CA ASP A 194 -27.59 -0.88 6.35
C ASP A 194 -28.30 0.14 5.45
N GLY A 195 -27.86 0.26 4.19
CA GLY A 195 -28.36 1.24 3.25
C GLY A 195 -27.26 2.09 2.62
N VAL A 196 -26.55 1.52 1.65
CA VAL A 196 -25.89 2.35 0.63
C VAL A 196 -27.01 3.02 -0.16
N THR A 197 -27.25 4.31 0.10
CA THR A 197 -28.14 5.10 -0.75
C THR A 197 -27.42 5.30 -2.08
N VAL A 198 -27.73 4.44 -3.06
CA VAL A 198 -27.41 4.71 -4.46
C VAL A 198 -28.29 5.90 -4.86
N TRP A 199 -27.72 7.11 -4.79
CA TRP A 199 -28.28 8.29 -5.44
C TRP A 199 -28.55 7.93 -6.91
N ASP A 200 -29.61 8.46 -7.54
CA ASP A 200 -30.04 8.12 -8.93
C ASP A 200 -28.90 8.30 -9.95
N MET A 201 -28.02 7.32 -9.98
CA MET A 201 -26.80 7.27 -10.76
C MET A 201 -27.14 6.45 -11.98
N ARG A 202 -27.02 7.08 -13.14
CA ARG A 202 -27.13 6.40 -14.42
C ARG A 202 -25.73 6.09 -14.91
N ALA A 203 -25.52 4.85 -15.33
CA ALA A 203 -24.23 4.39 -15.83
C ALA A 203 -24.35 3.85 -17.25
N CYS A 204 -23.32 4.09 -18.05
CA CYS A 204 -23.10 3.38 -19.30
C CYS A 204 -22.16 2.20 -19.02
N ILE A 205 -22.46 1.03 -19.60
CA ILE A 205 -21.60 -0.14 -19.52
C ILE A 205 -20.97 -0.31 -20.90
N SER A 206 -19.65 -0.27 -20.98
CA SER A 206 -18.88 -0.67 -22.17
C SER A 206 -18.14 -1.97 -21.86
N GLY A 207 -18.05 -2.87 -22.85
CA GLY A 207 -17.50 -4.23 -22.67
C GLY A 207 -18.57 -5.33 -22.62
N ASP A 208 -18.15 -6.60 -22.63
CA ASP A 208 -19.01 -7.80 -22.66
C ASP A 208 -20.07 -7.84 -23.80
N GLY A 209 -19.77 -7.24 -24.96
CA GLY A 209 -20.67 -7.22 -26.11
C GLY A 209 -21.80 -6.18 -26.03
N ILE A 210 -21.70 -5.22 -25.11
CA ILE A 210 -22.67 -4.11 -24.99
C ILE A 210 -22.29 -2.96 -25.94
N PRO A 211 -23.25 -2.39 -26.70
CA PRO A 211 -23.01 -1.29 -27.63
C PRO A 211 -22.40 -0.05 -26.97
N GLU A 212 -21.42 0.59 -27.61
CA GLU A 212 -20.77 1.82 -27.11
C GLU A 212 -21.75 3.00 -26.94
N ASP A 213 -22.91 2.97 -27.61
CA ASP A 213 -23.98 3.97 -27.57
C ASP A 213 -25.11 3.63 -26.58
N ALA A 214 -24.90 2.69 -25.67
CA ALA A 214 -25.92 2.27 -24.72
C ALA A 214 -26.46 3.44 -23.90
N VAL A 215 -27.80 3.56 -23.85
CA VAL A 215 -28.50 4.56 -23.03
C VAL A 215 -28.17 4.33 -21.55
N PRO A 216 -27.82 5.38 -20.79
CA PRO A 216 -27.59 5.27 -19.36
C PRO A 216 -28.80 4.64 -18.64
N ARG A 217 -28.61 3.47 -18.03
CA ARG A 217 -29.63 2.78 -17.24
C ARG A 217 -29.45 3.08 -15.76
N ARG A 218 -30.50 2.90 -14.97
CA ARG A 218 -30.38 2.92 -13.51
C ARG A 218 -29.44 1.80 -13.05
N VAL A 219 -28.55 2.12 -12.11
CA VAL A 219 -27.59 1.14 -11.57
C VAL A 219 -28.29 -0.11 -11.04
N ASP A 220 -29.41 0.02 -10.34
CA ASP A 220 -30.13 -1.16 -9.79
C ASP A 220 -30.57 -2.14 -10.89
N GLU A 221 -31.10 -1.63 -12.00
CA GLU A 221 -31.51 -2.46 -13.15
C GLU A 221 -30.30 -3.17 -13.79
N ILE A 222 -29.14 -2.50 -13.81
CA ILE A 222 -27.87 -3.08 -14.28
C ILE A 222 -27.43 -4.23 -13.37
N LEU A 223 -27.47 -4.01 -12.04
CA LEU A 223 -27.04 -5.00 -11.05
C LEU A 223 -28.00 -6.19 -10.95
N GLU A 224 -29.30 -5.98 -11.17
CA GLU A 224 -30.30 -7.04 -11.26
C GLU A 224 -30.05 -7.96 -12.46
N SER A 225 -29.67 -7.37 -13.60
CA SER A 225 -29.46 -8.09 -14.86
C SER A 225 -28.04 -8.62 -15.08
N ASN A 226 -27.06 -8.23 -14.25
CA ASN A 226 -25.66 -8.63 -14.41
C ASN A 226 -25.03 -9.10 -13.08
N ALA A 227 -24.94 -10.41 -12.90
CA ALA A 227 -24.36 -11.03 -11.69
C ALA A 227 -22.86 -10.70 -11.50
N SER A 228 -22.13 -10.53 -12.60
CA SER A 228 -20.69 -10.18 -12.58
C SER A 228 -20.47 -8.77 -12.02
N LEU A 229 -21.29 -7.79 -12.46
CA LEU A 229 -21.26 -6.43 -11.93
C LEU A 229 -21.74 -6.37 -10.48
N ARG A 230 -22.75 -7.16 -10.11
CA ARG A 230 -23.20 -7.30 -8.72
C ARG A 230 -22.07 -7.74 -7.79
N ALA A 231 -21.30 -8.76 -8.19
CA ALA A 231 -20.15 -9.22 -7.41
C ALA A 231 -19.07 -8.14 -7.25
N LEU A 232 -18.81 -7.32 -8.29
CA LEU A 232 -17.89 -6.17 -8.17
C LEU A 232 -18.42 -5.09 -7.24
N THR A 233 -19.72 -4.83 -7.23
CA THR A 233 -20.36 -3.89 -6.30
C THR A 233 -20.23 -4.38 -4.86
N GLU A 234 -20.48 -5.65 -4.59
CA GLU A 234 -20.30 -6.25 -3.25
C GLU A 234 -18.84 -6.11 -2.77
N GLN A 235 -17.87 -6.34 -3.66
CA GLN A 235 -16.45 -6.13 -3.34
C GLN A 235 -16.09 -4.66 -3.11
N SER A 236 -16.69 -3.74 -3.86
CA SER A 236 -16.51 -2.30 -3.64
C SER A 236 -17.06 -1.88 -2.27
N HIS A 237 -18.18 -2.45 -1.83
CA HIS A 237 -18.73 -2.24 -0.48
C HIS A 237 -17.81 -2.82 0.61
N SER A 238 -17.20 -3.99 0.38
CA SER A 238 -16.20 -4.52 1.31
C SER A 238 -14.96 -3.61 1.39
N ALA A 239 -14.51 -3.06 0.25
CA ALA A 239 -13.40 -2.11 0.23
C ALA A 239 -13.76 -0.80 0.96
N PHE A 240 -14.98 -0.30 0.78
CA PHE A 240 -15.52 0.86 1.49
C PHE A 240 -15.39 0.73 3.01
N ALA A 241 -15.57 -0.47 3.57
CA ALA A 241 -15.43 -0.70 5.00
C ALA A 241 -14.00 -0.45 5.52
N LYS A 242 -12.98 -0.47 4.64
CA LYS A 242 -11.58 -0.13 4.96
C LYS A 242 -11.28 1.37 4.76
N ALA A 243 -12.18 2.18 4.23
CA ALA A 243 -11.89 3.58 3.95
C ALA A 243 -11.55 4.37 5.23
N TYR A 244 -10.54 5.24 5.13
CA TYR A 244 -10.19 6.20 6.15
C TYR A 244 -10.65 7.61 5.75
N ALA A 245 -11.82 8.04 6.24
CA ALA A 245 -12.40 9.35 5.90
C ALA A 245 -13.01 10.08 7.12
N PRO A 246 -12.22 10.35 8.18
CA PRO A 246 -12.75 10.97 9.39
C PRO A 246 -13.12 12.44 9.23
N TYR A 247 -12.63 13.13 8.18
CA TYR A 247 -12.78 14.58 8.05
C TYR A 247 -14.03 14.94 7.24
N SER A 248 -14.15 14.41 6.02
CA SER A 248 -15.31 14.70 5.16
C SER A 248 -16.53 13.84 5.50
N LYS A 249 -16.32 12.72 6.23
CA LYS A 249 -17.31 11.66 6.45
C LYS A 249 -17.88 11.11 5.13
N SER A 250 -17.08 11.10 4.07
CA SER A 250 -17.45 10.61 2.73
C SER A 250 -16.52 9.47 2.30
N PRO A 251 -16.69 8.25 2.84
CA PRO A 251 -15.86 7.12 2.48
C PRO A 251 -16.15 6.68 1.04
N ALA A 252 -15.15 6.13 0.36
CA ALA A 252 -15.31 5.52 -0.95
C ALA A 252 -14.59 4.17 -1.01
N GLY A 253 -15.19 3.24 -1.75
CA GLY A 253 -14.60 1.94 -2.09
C GLY A 253 -14.73 1.69 -3.58
N ILE A 254 -13.71 1.09 -4.18
CA ILE A 254 -13.69 0.72 -5.59
C ILE A 254 -13.26 -0.73 -5.74
N CYS A 255 -13.85 -1.42 -6.71
CA CYS A 255 -13.35 -2.69 -7.21
C CYS A 255 -13.22 -2.61 -8.73
N ALA A 256 -12.10 -3.07 -9.26
CA ALA A 256 -11.82 -3.15 -10.67
C ALA A 256 -11.45 -4.59 -11.04
N ARG A 257 -11.91 -5.06 -12.21
CA ARG A 257 -11.51 -6.34 -12.79
C ARG A 257 -10.75 -6.11 -14.08
N THR A 258 -9.61 -6.77 -14.24
CA THR A 258 -8.84 -6.75 -15.48
C THR A 258 -9.43 -7.69 -16.52
N SER A 259 -8.99 -7.57 -17.77
CA SER A 259 -9.42 -8.47 -18.86
C SER A 259 -8.99 -9.93 -18.64
N CYS A 260 -7.95 -10.19 -17.83
CA CYS A 260 -7.56 -11.54 -17.42
C CYS A 260 -8.34 -12.06 -16.20
N GLY A 261 -9.29 -11.29 -15.67
CA GLY A 261 -10.17 -11.69 -14.57
C GLY A 261 -9.63 -11.42 -13.18
N GLU A 262 -8.45 -10.79 -13.04
CA GLU A 262 -7.92 -10.40 -11.74
C GLU A 262 -8.69 -9.20 -11.19
N GLU A 263 -8.99 -9.24 -9.89
CA GLU A 263 -9.78 -8.22 -9.21
C GLU A 263 -8.94 -7.46 -8.19
N PHE A 264 -9.03 -6.15 -8.25
CA PHE A 264 -8.34 -5.21 -7.38
C PHE A 264 -9.35 -4.41 -6.59
N ARG A 265 -9.08 -4.20 -5.31
CA ARG A 265 -9.90 -3.37 -4.42
C ARG A 265 -9.09 -2.16 -3.97
N GLY A 266 -9.76 -1.04 -3.82
CA GLY A 266 -9.20 0.20 -3.31
C GLY A 266 -10.20 0.97 -2.48
N TRP A 267 -9.71 1.87 -1.65
CA TRP A 267 -10.52 2.67 -0.73
C TRP A 267 -9.92 4.05 -0.54
N SER A 268 -10.75 5.01 -0.14
CA SER A 268 -10.30 6.37 0.13
C SER A 268 -9.51 6.45 1.43
N LEU A 269 -8.40 7.17 1.41
CA LEU A 269 -7.64 7.59 2.60
C LEU A 269 -7.53 9.11 2.59
N GLU A 270 -8.06 9.75 3.62
CA GLU A 270 -7.96 11.19 3.82
C GLU A 270 -6.75 11.57 4.68
N SER A 271 -6.41 12.85 4.65
CA SER A 271 -5.40 13.49 5.48
C SER A 271 -6.02 14.74 6.10
N ALA A 272 -5.55 15.11 7.30
CA ALA A 272 -5.96 16.34 7.99
C ALA A 272 -5.64 17.60 7.15
N ALA A 273 -4.53 17.54 6.40
CA ALA A 273 -4.09 18.59 5.48
C ALA A 273 -4.65 18.41 4.07
#